data_AF-H9FQX4-F1
#
_entry.id   AF-H9FQX4-F1
#
_cell.length_a   1.000
_cell.length_b   1.000
_cell.length_c   1.000
_cell.angle_alpha   90.00
_cell.angle_beta   90.00
_cell.angle_gamma   90.00
#
_symmetry.space_group_name_H-M   'P 1'
#
loop_
_entity.id
_entity.type
_entity.pdbx_description
1 polymer ?
#
loop_
_entity_poly.entity_id
_entity_poly.type
_entity_poly.pdbx_seq_one_letter_code
_entity_poly.pdbx_strand_id
1 'polypeptide(L)'
;MEEPPVREEEEEEDDERDETEDEERDEAGPEGALGKSPFQLTTEDVYDISYLLGRELMALGSDPRVTQLQFKVVRVLEMLEALVNEGSLALEELKMERDNLRKEVEGLRRQDPPTSGEVNLSPNKMVVDLTDPNRPRFTLQELRDVLQERNKLKSQLLVVQEELQCYKSGLIPPREGPGGRREKDAVVTRANNAGRNKEEKTIIKKLFFFRSGKQT
;
A
#
# COMPACT_ATOMS: atom_id res chain seq x y z
N MET A 1 81.29 -61.17 5.20
CA MET A 1 81.45 -60.08 6.18
C MET A 1 81.09 -58.82 5.44
N GLU A 2 80.24 -57.92 5.91
CA GLU A 2 79.35 -57.79 7.07
C GLU A 2 78.59 -56.49 6.73
N GLU A 3 77.29 -56.43 7.04
CA GLU A 3 76.46 -55.21 6.96
C GLU A 3 76.81 -54.22 8.11
N PRO A 4 76.07 -53.10 8.33
CA PRO A 4 75.90 -51.86 7.54
C PRO A 4 76.16 -50.62 8.48
N PRO A 5 75.28 -49.60 8.65
CA PRO A 5 74.76 -48.55 7.77
C PRO A 5 75.09 -47.13 8.32
N VAL A 6 75.06 -46.06 7.52
CA VAL A 6 74.64 -44.75 8.08
C VAL A 6 73.88 -43.91 7.05
N ARG A 7 72.57 -43.91 7.26
CA ARG A 7 71.59 -42.82 7.06
C ARG A 7 71.34 -42.33 5.63
N GLU A 8 70.26 -42.88 5.10
CA GLU A 8 69.17 -42.13 4.48
C GLU A 8 69.01 -40.75 5.15
N GLU A 9 69.37 -39.70 4.42
CA GLU A 9 68.76 -38.37 4.58
C GLU A 9 67.86 -38.22 3.34
N GLU A 10 66.74 -38.96 3.35
CA GLU A 10 65.59 -38.57 2.56
C GLU A 10 65.06 -37.31 3.25
N GLU A 11 65.34 -36.16 2.64
CA GLU A 11 64.63 -34.91 2.94
C GLU A 11 63.17 -35.15 2.58
N GLU A 12 62.39 -35.69 3.52
CA GLU A 12 60.94 -35.63 3.46
C GLU A 12 60.57 -34.15 3.47
N GLU A 13 60.18 -33.67 2.29
CA GLU A 13 59.42 -32.44 2.08
C GLU A 13 58.15 -32.54 2.95
N ASP A 14 58.26 -32.15 4.22
CA ASP A 14 57.12 -31.68 5.00
C ASP A 14 56.67 -30.37 4.34
N ASP A 15 55.87 -30.53 3.28
CA ASP A 15 54.83 -29.59 2.86
C ASP A 15 54.01 -29.25 4.11
N GLU A 16 54.50 -28.33 4.94
CA GLU A 16 53.66 -27.46 5.77
C GLU A 16 52.82 -26.67 4.78
N ARG A 17 51.74 -27.31 4.30
CA ARG A 17 50.57 -26.64 3.80
C ARG A 17 50.11 -25.80 4.97
N ASP A 18 50.57 -24.56 4.96
CA ASP A 18 49.86 -23.43 5.51
C ASP A 18 48.52 -23.40 4.77
N GLU A 19 47.64 -24.32 5.17
CA GLU A 19 46.21 -24.13 5.14
C GLU A 19 45.98 -22.98 6.12
N THR A 20 46.37 -21.76 5.70
CA THR A 20 45.46 -20.64 5.83
C THR A 20 44.22 -21.07 5.07
N GLU A 21 43.43 -21.94 5.70
CA GLU A 21 42.00 -21.73 5.73
C GLU A 21 41.90 -20.26 6.09
N ASP A 22 41.72 -19.45 5.05
CA ASP A 22 40.96 -18.23 5.14
C ASP A 22 39.68 -18.66 5.85
N GLU A 23 39.74 -18.70 7.17
CA GLU A 23 38.64 -18.34 8.02
C GLU A 23 38.26 -16.97 7.48
N GLU A 24 37.41 -16.95 6.45
CA GLU A 24 36.28 -16.04 6.37
C GLU A 24 35.60 -16.18 7.72
N ARG A 25 36.22 -15.54 8.72
CA ARG A 25 35.76 -15.39 10.06
C ARG A 25 34.48 -14.65 9.86
N ASP A 26 33.41 -15.43 9.86
CA ASP A 26 32.06 -15.00 9.62
C ASP A 26 31.90 -13.59 10.19
N GLU A 27 31.66 -12.61 9.33
CA GLU A 27 31.14 -11.30 9.75
C GLU A 27 29.74 -11.45 10.40
N ALA A 28 29.33 -12.67 10.80
CA ALA A 28 28.21 -13.00 11.66
C ALA A 28 28.55 -12.83 13.15
N GLY A 29 29.43 -11.90 13.49
CA GLY A 29 29.41 -11.32 14.83
C GLY A 29 28.13 -10.50 15.01
N PRO A 30 27.66 -10.27 16.26
CA PRO A 30 26.52 -9.37 16.51
C PRO A 30 26.75 -7.94 15.98
N GLU A 31 28.00 -7.60 15.64
CA GLU A 31 28.40 -6.35 15.00
C GLU A 31 27.90 -6.22 13.54
N GLY A 32 27.67 -7.34 12.85
CA GLY A 32 27.15 -7.34 11.48
C GLY A 32 25.71 -6.81 11.35
N ALA A 33 24.91 -6.94 12.42
CA ALA A 33 23.51 -6.49 12.43
C ALA A 33 23.37 -4.97 12.20
N LEU A 34 24.33 -4.16 12.68
CA LEU A 34 24.32 -2.70 12.49
C LEU A 34 24.67 -2.26 11.06
N GLY A 35 25.32 -3.13 10.28
CA GLY A 35 25.67 -2.86 8.88
C GLY A 35 24.53 -3.13 7.90
N LYS A 36 23.46 -3.79 8.34
CA LYS A 36 22.32 -4.17 7.48
C LYS A 36 21.45 -2.97 7.11
N SER A 37 20.80 -3.06 5.95
CA SER A 37 19.75 -2.11 5.58
C SER A 37 18.58 -2.19 6.56
N PRO A 38 18.01 -1.06 7.03
CA PRO A 38 16.89 -1.08 7.97
C PRO A 38 15.67 -1.89 7.50
N PHE A 39 15.48 -1.99 6.18
CA PHE A 39 14.37 -2.74 5.58
C PHE A 39 14.64 -4.25 5.43
N GLN A 40 15.86 -4.69 5.77
CA GLN A 40 16.30 -6.08 5.72
C GLN A 40 16.60 -6.64 7.11
N LEU A 41 16.39 -5.85 8.18
CA LEU A 41 16.55 -6.31 9.55
C LEU A 41 15.55 -7.41 9.87
N THR A 42 16.02 -8.42 10.58
CA THR A 42 15.19 -9.46 11.20
C THR A 42 15.05 -9.21 12.71
N THR A 43 14.16 -9.93 13.39
CA THR A 43 14.04 -9.85 14.85
C THR A 43 15.31 -10.32 15.56
N GLU A 44 16.04 -11.28 14.97
CA GLU A 44 17.35 -11.74 15.43
C GLU A 44 18.38 -10.61 15.41
N ASP A 45 18.41 -9.83 14.33
CA ASP A 45 19.30 -8.66 14.23
C ASP A 45 19.03 -7.63 15.34
N VAL A 46 17.75 -7.41 15.67
CA VAL A 46 17.37 -6.52 16.77
C VAL A 46 17.85 -7.07 18.12
N TYR A 47 17.84 -8.38 18.32
CA TYR A 47 18.37 -9.01 19.54
C TYR A 47 19.90 -8.89 19.65
N ASP A 48 20.62 -9.06 18.53
CA ASP A 48 22.06 -8.88 18.48
C ASP A 48 22.46 -7.43 18.80
N ILE A 49 21.77 -6.46 18.19
CA ILE A 49 21.93 -5.02 18.48
C ILE A 49 21.62 -4.74 19.95
N SER A 50 20.55 -5.33 20.48
CA SER A 50 20.14 -5.17 21.89
C SER A 50 21.21 -5.70 22.85
N TYR A 51 21.81 -6.84 22.53
CA TYR A 51 22.88 -7.45 23.33
C TYR A 51 24.14 -6.57 23.34
N LEU A 52 24.56 -6.06 22.17
CA LEU A 52 25.70 -5.14 22.07
C LEU A 52 25.47 -3.86 22.87
N LEU A 53 24.34 -3.19 22.64
CA LEU A 53 23.97 -1.98 23.36
C LEU A 53 23.85 -2.24 24.88
N GLY A 54 23.33 -3.39 25.28
CA GLY A 54 23.25 -3.80 26.68
C GLY A 54 24.61 -3.92 27.34
N ARG A 55 25.60 -4.54 26.66
CA ARG A 55 26.98 -4.65 27.17
C ARG A 55 27.65 -3.28 27.30
N GLU A 56 27.53 -2.42 26.29
CA GLU A 56 28.11 -1.08 26.32
C GLU A 56 27.50 -0.20 27.41
N LEU A 57 26.16 -0.20 27.52
CA LEU A 57 25.46 0.54 28.57
C LEU A 57 25.84 0.05 29.97
N MET A 58 26.07 -1.26 30.15
CA MET A 58 26.54 -1.82 31.42
C MET A 58 27.98 -1.41 31.73
N ALA A 59 28.84 -1.32 30.72
CA ALA A 59 30.23 -0.88 30.88
C ALA A 59 30.36 0.60 31.29
N LEU A 60 29.37 1.44 30.95
CA LEU A 60 29.29 2.85 31.40
C LEU A 60 29.01 3.00 32.90
N GLY A 61 28.67 1.92 33.60
CA GLY A 61 28.47 1.89 35.05
C GLY A 61 27.08 2.31 35.51
N SER A 62 26.87 2.30 36.83
CA SER A 62 25.55 2.42 37.46
C SER A 62 25.09 3.86 37.75
N ASP A 63 25.47 4.83 36.93
CA ASP A 63 24.96 6.21 37.08
C ASP A 63 23.44 6.21 36.82
N PRO A 64 22.61 6.79 37.72
CA PRO A 64 21.16 6.87 37.52
C PRO A 64 20.73 7.43 36.16
N ARG A 65 21.54 8.33 35.58
CA ARG A 65 21.30 8.89 34.24
C ARG A 65 21.50 7.85 33.14
N VAL A 66 22.51 6.98 33.27
CA VAL A 66 22.77 5.86 32.35
C VAL A 66 21.66 4.83 32.48
N THR A 67 21.21 4.50 33.68
CA THR A 67 20.07 3.60 33.89
C THR A 67 18.78 4.18 33.28
N GLN A 68 18.53 5.48 33.43
CA GLN A 68 17.38 6.13 32.79
C GLN A 68 17.49 6.09 31.25
N LEU A 69 18.69 6.28 30.71
CA LEU A 69 18.95 6.15 29.28
C LEU A 69 18.74 4.69 28.81
N GLN A 70 19.20 3.70 29.57
CA GLN A 70 19.02 2.29 29.28
C GLN A 70 17.54 1.94 29.11
N PHE A 71 16.65 2.40 30.00
CA PHE A 71 15.21 2.18 29.83
C PHE A 71 14.63 2.82 28.56
N LYS A 72 15.14 3.99 28.16
CA LYS A 72 14.72 4.63 26.90
C LYS A 72 15.23 3.85 25.68
N VAL A 73 16.46 3.33 25.75
CA VAL A 73 17.05 2.50 24.69
C VAL A 73 16.25 1.19 24.56
N VAL A 74 15.96 0.50 25.67
CA VAL A 74 15.09 -0.68 25.68
C VAL A 74 13.75 -0.36 25.03
N ARG A 75 13.13 0.78 25.37
CA ARG A 75 11.87 1.17 24.75
C ARG A 75 11.96 1.38 23.23
N VAL A 76 13.06 1.94 22.75
CA VAL A 76 13.30 2.11 21.31
C VAL A 76 13.52 0.76 20.62
N LEU A 77 14.25 -0.15 21.26
CA LEU A 77 14.49 -1.52 20.75
C LEU A 77 13.19 -2.33 20.69
N GLU A 78 12.32 -2.25 21.71
CA GLU A 78 10.98 -2.85 21.68
C GLU A 78 10.13 -2.33 20.51
N MET A 79 10.18 -1.01 20.27
CA MET A 79 9.46 -0.41 19.14
C MET A 79 10.03 -0.87 17.79
N LEU A 80 11.34 -1.01 17.70
CA LEU A 80 12.01 -1.52 16.51
C LEU A 80 11.65 -2.99 16.25
N GLU A 81 11.72 -3.84 17.27
CA GLU A 81 11.32 -5.25 17.20
C GLU A 81 9.87 -5.39 16.71
N ALA A 82 8.95 -4.61 17.28
CA ALA A 82 7.55 -4.63 16.87
C ALA A 82 7.38 -4.29 15.38
N LEU A 83 8.06 -3.24 14.90
CA LEU A 83 8.00 -2.83 13.49
C LEU A 83 8.62 -3.87 12.55
N VAL A 84 9.76 -4.43 12.92
CA VAL A 84 10.45 -5.47 12.14
C VAL A 84 9.60 -6.74 12.07
N ASN A 85 9.04 -7.17 13.20
CA ASN A 85 8.18 -8.34 13.27
C ASN A 85 6.88 -8.16 12.47
N GLU A 86 6.19 -7.02 12.63
CA GLU A 86 4.98 -6.72 11.86
C GLU A 86 5.26 -6.65 10.36
N GLY A 87 6.37 -6.01 9.96
CA GLY A 87 6.80 -5.95 8.57
C GLY A 87 7.11 -7.33 7.98
N SER A 88 7.77 -8.20 8.75
CA SER A 88 8.06 -9.58 8.32
C SER A 88 6.79 -10.40 8.14
N LEU A 89 5.83 -10.30 9.08
CA LEU A 89 4.56 -11.01 8.99
C LEU A 89 3.73 -10.52 7.80
N ALA A 90 3.61 -9.21 7.61
CA ALA A 90 2.89 -8.62 6.48
C ALA A 90 3.52 -9.02 5.14
N LEU A 91 4.85 -8.99 5.05
CA LEU A 91 5.56 -9.41 3.83
C LEU A 91 5.29 -10.89 3.51
N GLU A 92 5.29 -11.75 4.51
CA GLU A 92 5.02 -13.17 4.31
C GLU A 92 3.57 -13.45 3.90
N GLU A 93 2.61 -12.74 4.49
CA GLU A 93 1.20 -12.78 4.08
C GLU A 93 1.02 -12.37 2.62
N LEU A 94 1.58 -11.23 2.21
CA LEU A 94 1.53 -10.78 0.82
C LEU A 94 2.23 -11.76 -0.14
N LYS A 95 3.33 -12.39 0.28
CA LYS A 95 4.00 -13.42 -0.53
C LYS A 95 3.10 -14.63 -0.74
N MET A 96 2.45 -15.13 0.31
CA MET A 96 1.50 -16.24 0.23
C MET A 96 0.31 -15.90 -0.68
N GLU A 97 -0.27 -14.71 -0.54
CA GLU A 97 -1.35 -14.24 -1.43
C GLU A 97 -0.89 -14.17 -2.88
N ARG A 98 0.29 -13.58 -3.14
CA ARG A 98 0.89 -13.51 -4.48
C ARG A 98 1.10 -14.89 -5.08
N ASP A 99 1.56 -15.85 -4.29
CA ASP A 99 1.80 -17.21 -4.77
C ASP A 99 0.51 -17.98 -5.02
N ASN A 100 -0.53 -17.77 -4.20
CA ASN A 100 -1.86 -18.30 -4.43
C ASN A 100 -2.49 -17.74 -5.71
N LEU A 101 -2.43 -16.42 -5.89
CA LEU A 101 -2.92 -15.76 -7.10
C LEU A 101 -2.12 -16.19 -8.34
N ARG A 102 -0.79 -16.35 -8.24
CA ARG A 102 0.02 -16.90 -9.34
C ARG A 102 -0.44 -18.30 -9.73
N LYS A 103 -0.71 -19.18 -8.77
CA LYS A 103 -1.24 -20.53 -9.03
C LYS A 103 -2.64 -20.49 -9.65
N GLU A 104 -3.51 -19.61 -9.18
CA GLU A 104 -4.85 -19.43 -9.76
C GLU A 104 -4.77 -18.92 -11.20
N VAL A 105 -3.95 -17.90 -11.46
CA VAL A 105 -3.71 -17.36 -12.81
C VAL A 105 -3.09 -18.42 -13.73
N GLU A 106 -2.13 -19.20 -13.25
CA GLU A 106 -1.58 -20.32 -14.01
C GLU A 106 -2.64 -21.39 -14.30
N GLY A 107 -3.49 -21.73 -13.32
CA GLY A 107 -4.61 -22.64 -13.48
C GLY A 107 -5.61 -22.16 -14.55
N LEU A 108 -5.95 -20.88 -14.54
CA LEU A 108 -6.83 -20.25 -15.53
C LEU A 108 -6.19 -20.18 -16.92
N ARG A 109 -4.88 -19.91 -17.02
CA ARG A 109 -4.14 -19.95 -18.29
C ARG A 109 -4.00 -21.37 -18.85
N ARG A 110 -3.81 -22.38 -18.00
CA ARG A 110 -3.85 -23.78 -18.42
C ARG A 110 -5.24 -24.23 -18.86
N GLN A 111 -6.28 -23.49 -18.48
CA GLN A 111 -7.65 -23.64 -18.99
C GLN A 111 -7.91 -22.82 -20.26
N ASP A 112 -6.86 -22.46 -21.02
CA ASP A 112 -7.01 -21.75 -22.30
C ASP A 112 -8.03 -22.44 -23.23
N PRO A 113 -8.79 -21.64 -23.99
CA PRO A 113 -9.86 -22.10 -24.88
C PRO A 113 -9.30 -22.96 -26.02
N PRO A 114 -10.12 -23.81 -26.68
CA PRO A 114 -9.62 -24.62 -27.79
C PRO A 114 -9.07 -23.71 -28.88
N THR A 115 -7.75 -23.75 -29.07
CA THR A 115 -7.09 -23.31 -30.29
C THR A 115 -7.68 -24.11 -31.45
N SER A 116 -7.98 -23.39 -32.54
CA SER A 116 -8.61 -23.92 -33.74
C SER A 116 -8.00 -25.23 -34.23
N GLY A 117 -8.80 -26.30 -34.22
CA GLY A 117 -8.48 -27.60 -34.82
C GLY A 117 -9.08 -28.74 -34.00
N GLU A 118 -10.24 -29.23 -34.42
CA GLU A 118 -11.01 -30.35 -33.83
C GLU A 118 -11.83 -30.03 -32.56
N VAL A 119 -13.06 -29.56 -32.82
CA VAL A 119 -14.11 -29.38 -31.82
C VAL A 119 -14.67 -30.72 -31.35
N ASN A 120 -14.17 -31.25 -30.23
CA ASN A 120 -14.96 -32.15 -29.38
C ASN A 120 -15.89 -31.30 -28.50
N LEU A 121 -17.12 -31.08 -28.99
CA LEU A 121 -18.15 -30.32 -28.28
C LEU A 121 -18.68 -31.15 -27.10
N SER A 122 -18.23 -30.82 -25.89
CA SER A 122 -18.96 -31.18 -24.67
C SER A 122 -20.32 -30.47 -24.69
N PRO A 123 -21.43 -31.13 -24.28
CA PRO A 123 -22.80 -30.60 -24.45
C PRO A 123 -23.08 -29.20 -23.85
N ASN A 124 -22.21 -28.71 -22.97
CA ASN A 124 -22.37 -27.44 -22.26
C ASN A 124 -21.52 -26.28 -22.80
N LYS A 125 -20.88 -26.42 -23.97
CA LYS A 125 -20.08 -25.33 -24.57
C LYS A 125 -20.83 -24.70 -25.74
N MET A 126 -21.37 -23.50 -25.52
CA MET A 126 -21.90 -22.65 -26.60
C MET A 126 -20.74 -22.12 -27.44
N VAL A 127 -20.74 -22.41 -28.74
CA VAL A 127 -19.91 -21.71 -29.72
C VAL A 127 -20.47 -20.29 -29.83
N VAL A 128 -19.69 -19.30 -29.38
CA VAL A 128 -20.09 -17.90 -29.38
C VAL A 128 -19.66 -17.26 -30.70
N ASP A 129 -20.61 -16.90 -31.55
CA ASP A 129 -20.34 -16.12 -32.75
C ASP A 129 -19.90 -14.70 -32.35
N LEU A 130 -18.66 -14.36 -32.64
CA LEU A 130 -18.10 -13.03 -32.38
C LEU A 130 -18.66 -11.95 -33.32
N THR A 131 -19.34 -12.37 -34.39
CA THR A 131 -19.90 -11.50 -35.43
C THR A 131 -21.35 -11.10 -35.14
N ASP A 132 -22.02 -11.73 -34.17
CA ASP A 132 -23.42 -11.46 -33.86
C ASP A 132 -23.61 -10.05 -33.22
N PRO A 133 -24.36 -9.15 -33.87
CA PRO A 133 -24.66 -7.83 -33.32
C PRO A 133 -25.52 -7.89 -32.04
N ASN A 134 -26.31 -8.95 -31.83
CA ASN A 134 -27.13 -9.14 -30.63
C ASN A 134 -26.41 -9.91 -29.51
N ARG A 135 -25.13 -10.26 -29.71
CA ARG A 135 -24.32 -10.89 -28.68
C ARG A 135 -24.30 -10.02 -27.42
N PRO A 136 -24.56 -10.57 -26.22
CA PRO A 136 -24.41 -9.81 -24.98
C PRO A 136 -22.95 -9.38 -24.82
N ARG A 137 -22.70 -8.08 -24.96
CA ARG A 137 -21.36 -7.47 -24.87
C ARG A 137 -21.04 -6.92 -23.48
N PHE A 138 -22.07 -6.76 -22.65
CA PHE A 138 -21.95 -6.17 -21.32
C PHE A 138 -22.37 -7.17 -20.25
N THR A 139 -21.67 -7.08 -19.13
CA THR A 139 -22.03 -7.76 -17.87
C THR A 139 -23.20 -7.05 -17.20
N LEU A 140 -23.91 -7.77 -16.32
CA LEU A 140 -24.98 -7.16 -15.52
C LEU A 140 -24.48 -6.02 -14.62
N GLN A 141 -23.22 -6.07 -14.21
CA GLN A 141 -22.61 -5.04 -13.37
C GLN A 141 -22.44 -3.73 -14.14
N GLU A 142 -21.89 -3.77 -15.35
CA GLU A 142 -21.76 -2.59 -16.21
C GLU A 142 -23.13 -1.96 -16.52
N LEU A 143 -24.15 -2.78 -16.79
CA LEU A 143 -25.51 -2.27 -17.01
C LEU A 143 -26.07 -1.59 -15.75
N ARG A 144 -25.83 -2.17 -14.56
CA ARG A 144 -26.24 -1.56 -13.28
C ARG A 144 -25.56 -0.21 -13.09
N ASP A 145 -24.25 -0.12 -13.34
CA ASP A 145 -23.48 1.09 -13.15
C ASP A 145 -23.98 2.22 -14.08
N VAL A 146 -24.19 1.92 -15.36
CA VAL A 146 -24.74 2.88 -16.34
C VAL A 146 -26.16 3.32 -15.95
N LEU A 147 -27.00 2.41 -15.46
CA LEU A 147 -28.34 2.77 -15.00
C LEU A 147 -28.33 3.66 -13.76
N GLN A 148 -27.42 3.41 -12.82
CA GLN A 148 -27.25 4.24 -11.64
C GLN A 148 -26.74 5.64 -12.01
N GLU A 149 -25.75 5.73 -12.90
CA GLU A 149 -25.24 7.01 -13.40
C GLU A 149 -26.34 7.80 -14.11
N ARG A 150 -27.10 7.16 -15.00
CA ARG A 150 -28.25 7.78 -15.67
C ARG A 150 -29.27 8.32 -14.68
N ASN A 151 -29.58 7.57 -13.61
CA ASN A 151 -30.51 8.02 -12.58
C ASN A 151 -29.98 9.23 -11.80
N LYS A 152 -28.68 9.26 -11.50
CA LYS A 152 -28.01 10.40 -10.84
C LYS A 152 -28.03 11.64 -11.72
N LEU A 153 -27.73 11.51 -13.01
CA LEU A 153 -27.79 12.64 -13.95
C LEU A 153 -29.23 13.15 -14.13
N LYS A 154 -30.21 12.24 -14.16
CA LYS A 154 -31.63 12.60 -14.24
C LYS A 154 -32.09 13.41 -13.03
N SER A 155 -31.68 13.06 -11.81
CA SER A 155 -32.03 13.83 -10.62
C SER A 155 -31.36 15.21 -10.60
N GLN A 156 -30.08 15.29 -10.97
CA GLN A 156 -29.37 16.57 -11.11
C GLN A 156 -30.02 17.48 -12.16
N LEU A 157 -30.40 16.92 -13.31
CA LEU A 157 -31.09 17.67 -14.36
C LEU A 157 -32.42 18.23 -13.87
N LEU A 158 -33.19 17.45 -13.11
CA LEU A 158 -34.47 17.89 -12.57
C LEU A 158 -34.29 19.06 -11.59
N VAL A 159 -33.29 18.99 -10.71
CA VAL A 159 -32.96 20.08 -9.77
C VAL A 159 -32.57 21.35 -10.51
N VAL A 160 -31.67 21.26 -11.50
CA VAL A 160 -31.26 22.42 -12.29
C VAL A 160 -32.42 23.01 -13.09
N GLN A 161 -33.31 22.18 -13.62
CA GLN A 161 -34.52 22.65 -14.30
C GLN A 161 -35.48 23.38 -13.35
N GLU A 162 -35.66 22.87 -12.13
CA GLU A 162 -36.44 23.55 -11.09
C GLU A 162 -35.83 24.91 -10.74
N GLU A 163 -34.52 24.96 -10.50
CA GLU A 163 -33.81 26.22 -10.22
C GLU A 163 -33.99 27.23 -11.35
N LEU A 164 -33.76 26.81 -12.61
CA LEU A 164 -33.98 27.65 -13.79
C LEU A 164 -35.42 28.15 -13.89
N GLN A 165 -36.40 27.31 -13.56
CA GLN A 165 -37.81 27.70 -13.54
C GLN A 165 -38.09 28.73 -12.43
N CYS A 166 -37.49 28.58 -11.25
CA CYS A 166 -37.59 29.56 -10.18
C CYS A 166 -37.03 30.93 -10.57
N TYR A 167 -35.91 30.97 -11.31
CA TYR A 167 -35.37 32.22 -11.85
C TYR A 167 -36.29 32.84 -12.91
N LYS A 168 -36.83 32.03 -13.84
CA LYS A 168 -37.75 32.53 -14.89
C LYS A 168 -39.08 33.03 -14.35
N SER A 169 -39.60 32.40 -13.31
CA SER A 169 -40.88 32.77 -12.66
C SER A 169 -40.76 33.95 -11.69
N GLY A 170 -39.55 34.46 -11.45
CA GLY A 170 -39.31 35.56 -10.52
C GLY A 170 -39.50 35.20 -9.04
N LEU A 171 -39.63 33.91 -8.72
CA LEU A 171 -39.73 33.40 -7.34
C LEU A 171 -38.40 33.49 -6.58
N ILE A 172 -37.28 33.58 -7.31
CA ILE A 172 -35.96 33.85 -6.76
C ILE A 172 -35.49 35.20 -7.33
N PRO A 173 -35.25 36.24 -6.50
CA PRO A 173 -34.63 37.46 -6.98
C PRO A 173 -33.27 37.13 -7.59
N PRO A 174 -32.87 37.76 -8.71
CA PRO A 174 -31.51 37.64 -9.22
C PRO A 174 -30.57 37.89 -8.05
N ARG A 175 -29.63 36.96 -7.80
CA ARG A 175 -28.64 37.13 -6.74
C ARG A 175 -27.86 38.41 -7.05
N GLU A 176 -28.24 39.50 -6.38
CA GLU A 176 -27.45 40.72 -6.28
C GLU A 176 -26.18 40.33 -5.51
N GLY A 177 -25.19 39.83 -6.23
CA GLY A 177 -23.81 40.03 -5.81
C GLY A 177 -23.54 41.54 -5.78
N PRO A 178 -22.70 42.02 -4.85
CA PRO A 178 -22.26 43.40 -4.88
C PRO A 178 -21.38 43.55 -6.13
N GLY A 179 -21.95 44.05 -7.22
CA GLY A 179 -21.23 44.14 -8.50
C GLY A 179 -22.16 44.29 -9.68
N GLY A 180 -22.85 45.43 -9.74
CA GLY A 180 -23.55 45.83 -10.95
C GLY A 180 -22.59 46.03 -12.12
N ARG A 181 -22.91 45.36 -13.23
CA ARG A 181 -22.84 45.86 -14.62
C ARG A 181 -21.50 46.43 -15.15
N ARG A 182 -20.98 45.70 -16.15
CA ARG A 182 -20.28 46.10 -17.40
C ARG A 182 -18.78 45.77 -17.51
N GLU A 183 -18.53 44.94 -18.53
CA GLU A 183 -17.48 44.95 -19.55
C GLU A 183 -16.00 45.22 -19.20
N LYS A 184 -15.21 44.28 -19.73
CA LYS A 184 -13.83 44.38 -20.26
C LYS A 184 -12.65 44.15 -19.31
N ASP A 185 -11.99 43.04 -19.64
CA ASP A 185 -10.55 42.78 -19.69
C ASP A 185 -9.70 42.72 -18.41
N ALA A 186 -8.83 41.71 -18.47
CA ALA A 186 -7.53 41.58 -17.82
C ALA A 186 -7.43 40.94 -16.42
N VAL A 187 -6.92 39.70 -16.46
CA VAL A 187 -5.72 39.23 -15.73
C VAL A 187 -5.77 39.13 -14.19
N VAL A 188 -5.85 37.88 -13.73
CA VAL A 188 -5.00 37.20 -12.72
C VAL A 188 -4.46 38.04 -11.54
N THR A 189 -4.85 37.72 -10.31
CA THR A 189 -3.98 37.07 -9.31
C THR A 189 -4.73 36.73 -8.00
N ARG A 190 -4.64 35.44 -7.69
CA ARG A 190 -4.60 34.72 -6.41
C ARG A 190 -4.40 35.56 -5.13
N ALA A 191 -5.25 35.35 -4.12
CA ALA A 191 -4.84 35.07 -2.73
C ALA A 191 -6.01 34.53 -1.89
N ASN A 192 -5.70 33.52 -1.07
CA ASN A 192 -6.58 32.74 -0.22
C ASN A 192 -7.23 33.56 0.92
N ASN A 193 -8.39 33.09 1.41
CA ASN A 193 -8.68 32.84 2.83
C ASN A 193 -10.10 32.26 2.94
N ALA A 194 -10.25 30.98 3.29
CA ALA A 194 -10.31 30.46 4.66
C ALA A 194 -11.64 30.79 5.37
N GLY A 195 -12.47 29.76 5.49
CA GLY A 195 -13.27 29.52 6.70
C GLY A 195 -14.64 30.19 6.78
N ARG A 196 -15.69 29.43 6.46
CA ARG A 196 -16.62 28.87 7.46
C ARG A 196 -17.86 28.32 6.77
N ASN A 197 -17.95 26.99 6.76
CA ASN A 197 -19.21 26.28 6.60
C ASN A 197 -20.17 26.73 7.70
N LYS A 198 -21.14 27.55 7.34
CA LYS A 198 -22.28 27.85 8.19
C LYS A 198 -23.54 27.73 7.35
N GLU A 199 -24.08 26.52 7.37
CA GLU A 199 -25.46 26.18 7.04
C GLU A 199 -25.91 26.64 5.64
N GLU A 200 -25.70 25.79 4.64
CA GLU A 200 -26.44 25.86 3.38
C GLU A 200 -27.94 25.67 3.69
N LYS A 201 -28.63 26.78 3.94
CA LYS A 201 -30.07 26.82 4.11
C LYS A 201 -30.69 26.61 2.73
N THR A 202 -30.90 25.33 2.38
CA THR A 202 -31.62 24.95 1.16
C THR A 202 -32.98 25.64 1.13
N ILE A 203 -33.43 25.99 -0.07
CA ILE A 203 -34.71 26.70 -0.31
C ILE A 203 -35.89 25.92 0.29
N ILE A 204 -35.78 24.58 0.30
CA ILE A 204 -36.67 23.66 1.01
C ILE A 204 -36.89 24.08 2.47
N LYS A 205 -35.83 24.40 3.22
CA LYS A 205 -35.96 24.77 4.63
C LYS A 205 -36.80 26.04 4.79
N LYS A 206 -36.71 27.00 3.85
CA LYS A 206 -37.52 28.24 3.86
C LYS A 206 -39.00 27.99 3.52
N LEU A 207 -39.30 27.05 2.62
CA LEU A 207 -40.67 26.68 2.26
C LEU A 207 -41.45 26.09 3.45
N PHE A 208 -40.76 25.35 4.32
CA PHE A 208 -41.39 24.74 5.50
C PHE A 208 -41.52 25.68 6.71
N PHE A 209 -40.83 26.82 6.74
CA PHE A 209 -40.98 27.82 7.81
C PHE A 209 -42.34 28.55 7.79
N PHE A 210 -43.10 28.47 6.69
CA PHE A 210 -44.40 29.15 6.57
C PHE A 210 -45.58 28.39 7.20
N ARG A 211 -45.37 27.18 7.75
CA ARG A 211 -46.44 26.32 8.29
C ARG A 211 -46.28 26.03 9.80
N SER A 212 -45.90 27.02 10.58
CA SER A 212 -46.08 27.01 12.04
C SER A 212 -46.54 28.38 12.51
N GLY A 213 -47.84 28.63 12.38
CA GLY A 213 -48.43 29.90 12.75
C GLY A 213 -49.93 29.90 12.50
N LYS A 214 -50.67 29.26 13.41
CA LYS A 214 -52.02 29.65 13.85
C LYS A 214 -52.47 28.71 14.98
N GLN A 215 -52.22 29.18 16.20
CA GLN A 215 -52.94 28.80 17.39
C GLN A 215 -54.03 29.85 17.59
N THR A 216 -55.29 29.44 17.44
CA THR A 216 -56.48 29.92 18.16
C THR A 216 -57.55 28.87 17.99
#